data_AF-A0AAU6RFH3-F1
#
_entry.id   AF-A0AAU6RFH3-F1
#
_cell.length_a   1.000
_cell.length_b   1.000
_cell.length_c   1.000
_cell.angle_alpha   90.00
_cell.angle_beta   90.00
_cell.angle_gamma   90.00
#
_symmetry.space_group_name_H-M   'P 1'
#
loop_
_entity.id
_entity.type
_entity.pdbx_description
1 polymer ?
#
loop_
_entity_poly.entity_id
_entity_poly.type
_entity_poly.pdbx_seq_one_letter_code
_entity_poly.pdbx_strand_id
1 'polypeptide(L)'
;MMGKITVVGLGNYGLDELPFGIYRFLNKVDKVYVRTLTHPVVEDLEDIEWISFDEVYEKHNQFSEVYAEIVQTLKEKAMDDDIVYAVPGHPMVAESTTELLLQDKAIDIEVLGGKSFIDDLFQAVSFDPNNGFQMLDGTMMTSEAINIRNALIITQVYDQMIAGDVKVTLMEKYPDDHKVAIVTGARGQGSAVKWCPLYEMDHDFELSNLTSLFVPALSQEHYAGDFEYLTSIMDRLVADDGCPFDKVQTHSSLKRYLLEEAYELFEAIDNDDIDHILEELGDILLQVVFHGAIGKKSMMFDTREIVQAISEKMIRRHPHIFGEGVEVNSIEELNQVWKNAKQSEGKEEKQIKQEKIFADLYLKLYDLVNNQKMTVQQALKVLVGEENETR
;
A
#
# COMPACT_ATOMS: atom_id res chain seq x y z
N MET A 1 23.19 -29.75 -20.48
CA MET A 1 23.18 -28.34 -20.08
C MET A 1 21.82 -27.85 -20.54
N MET A 2 20.98 -27.27 -19.67
CA MET A 2 19.69 -26.76 -20.15
C MET A 2 19.96 -25.72 -21.23
N GLY A 3 19.22 -25.83 -22.33
CA GLY A 3 19.17 -24.85 -23.39
C GLY A 3 18.61 -23.53 -22.88
N LYS A 4 18.90 -22.49 -23.64
CA LYS A 4 18.49 -21.12 -23.36
C LYS A 4 17.05 -20.89 -23.81
N ILE A 5 16.26 -20.17 -23.02
CA ILE A 5 14.94 -19.69 -23.40
C ILE A 5 15.04 -18.21 -23.75
N THR A 6 14.75 -17.87 -25.00
CA THR A 6 14.65 -16.47 -25.44
C THR A 6 13.19 -16.04 -25.45
N VAL A 7 12.80 -15.15 -24.53
CA VAL A 7 11.44 -14.62 -24.45
C VAL A 7 11.33 -13.34 -25.27
N VAL A 8 10.40 -13.31 -26.22
CA VAL A 8 10.24 -12.24 -27.20
C VAL A 8 8.89 -11.54 -27.04
N GLY A 9 8.90 -10.22 -26.93
CA GLY A 9 7.68 -9.42 -26.94
C GLY A 9 7.20 -9.11 -28.35
N LEU A 10 5.97 -9.48 -28.68
CA LEU A 10 5.37 -9.20 -29.99
C LEU A 10 4.77 -7.78 -30.09
N GLY A 11 4.71 -7.02 -28.98
CA GLY A 11 3.98 -5.75 -28.93
C GLY A 11 2.47 -5.98 -28.77
N ASN A 12 1.68 -4.91 -28.82
CA ASN A 12 0.22 -5.00 -28.59
C ASN A 12 -0.60 -5.15 -29.88
N TYR A 13 -0.01 -4.84 -31.03
CA TYR A 13 -0.71 -4.77 -32.32
C TYR A 13 0.05 -5.54 -33.42
N GLY A 14 0.09 -5.00 -34.65
CA GLY A 14 0.68 -5.66 -35.81
C GLY A 14 2.16 -5.37 -36.05
N LEU A 15 2.66 -5.85 -37.18
CA LEU A 15 4.07 -5.76 -37.58
C LEU A 15 4.63 -4.34 -37.59
N ASP A 16 3.81 -3.31 -37.83
CA ASP A 16 4.24 -1.91 -37.85
C ASP A 16 4.81 -1.44 -36.50
N GLU A 17 4.40 -2.06 -35.39
CA GLU A 17 4.89 -1.74 -34.05
C GLU A 17 5.93 -2.74 -33.53
N LEU A 18 6.18 -3.82 -34.26
CA LEU A 18 7.17 -4.81 -33.89
C LEU A 18 8.57 -4.20 -34.05
N PRO A 19 9.39 -4.13 -32.98
CA PRO A 19 10.73 -3.56 -33.11
C PRO A 19 11.52 -4.29 -34.20
N PHE A 20 12.13 -3.52 -35.11
CA PHE A 20 12.81 -4.10 -36.28
C PHE A 20 13.92 -5.12 -35.91
N GLY A 21 14.53 -4.97 -34.72
CA GLY A 21 15.46 -5.95 -34.17
C GLY A 21 14.81 -7.31 -33.90
N ILE A 22 13.61 -7.32 -33.31
CA ILE A 22 12.82 -8.54 -33.05
C ILE A 22 12.32 -9.15 -34.35
N TYR A 23 11.80 -8.34 -35.27
CA TYR A 23 11.40 -8.83 -36.60
C TYR A 23 12.52 -9.61 -37.29
N ARG A 24 13.74 -9.05 -37.33
CA ARG A 24 14.91 -9.73 -37.91
C ARG A 24 15.34 -10.98 -37.15
N PHE A 25 15.07 -11.05 -35.85
CA PHE A 25 15.35 -12.22 -35.03
C PHE A 25 14.36 -13.34 -35.35
N LEU A 26 13.05 -13.06 -35.32
CA LEU A 26 12.00 -14.03 -35.62
C LEU A 26 12.13 -14.64 -37.02
N ASN A 27 12.51 -13.85 -38.04
CA ASN A 27 12.77 -14.34 -39.40
C ASN A 27 13.98 -15.29 -39.54
N LYS A 28 14.72 -15.57 -38.46
CA LYS A 28 15.85 -16.52 -38.45
C LYS A 28 15.55 -17.78 -37.65
N VAL A 29 14.34 -17.90 -37.11
CA VAL A 29 13.94 -18.96 -36.21
C VAL A 29 12.83 -19.75 -36.88
N ASP A 30 13.01 -21.06 -36.97
CA ASP A 30 12.04 -21.94 -37.63
C ASP A 30 10.83 -22.24 -36.74
N LYS A 31 11.01 -22.19 -35.41
CA LYS A 31 10.03 -22.65 -34.41
C LYS A 31 9.94 -21.70 -33.22
N VAL A 32 8.73 -21.25 -32.90
CA VAL A 32 8.45 -20.35 -31.79
C VAL A 32 7.27 -20.85 -30.98
N TYR A 33 7.47 -21.05 -29.68
CA TYR A 33 6.37 -21.25 -28.75
C TYR A 33 5.68 -19.91 -28.52
N VAL A 34 4.35 -19.84 -28.51
CA VAL A 34 3.62 -18.57 -28.35
C VAL A 34 2.49 -18.71 -27.34
N ARG A 35 2.31 -17.67 -26.51
CA ARG A 35 1.26 -17.67 -25.47
C ARG A 35 -0.13 -17.88 -26.06
N THR A 36 -0.40 -17.31 -27.24
CA THR A 36 -1.66 -17.45 -27.97
C THR A 36 -1.44 -17.22 -29.46
N LEU A 37 -2.18 -17.92 -30.33
CA LEU A 37 -2.20 -17.62 -31.76
C LEU A 37 -2.95 -16.32 -32.08
N THR A 38 -3.72 -15.81 -31.12
CA THR A 38 -4.62 -14.69 -31.37
C THR A 38 -3.89 -13.35 -31.24
N HIS A 39 -2.95 -13.12 -32.16
CA HIS A 39 -2.10 -11.93 -32.21
C HIS A 39 -1.75 -11.55 -33.66
N PRO A 40 -1.89 -10.29 -34.09
CA PRO A 40 -1.68 -9.90 -35.50
C PRO A 40 -0.30 -10.26 -36.06
N VAL A 41 0.77 -10.10 -35.28
CA VAL A 41 2.13 -10.52 -35.70
C VAL A 41 2.25 -12.01 -36.00
N VAL A 42 1.48 -12.87 -35.30
CA VAL A 42 1.47 -14.32 -35.55
C VAL A 42 0.78 -14.61 -36.88
N GLU A 43 -0.29 -13.88 -37.19
CA GLU A 43 -1.00 -13.99 -38.47
C GLU A 43 -0.15 -13.50 -39.65
N ASP A 44 0.63 -12.43 -39.48
CA ASP A 44 1.42 -11.84 -40.56
C ASP A 44 2.76 -12.57 -40.85
N LEU A 45 3.27 -13.37 -39.91
CA LEU A 45 4.54 -14.12 -40.05
C LEU A 45 4.30 -15.61 -40.32
N GLU A 46 4.06 -15.94 -41.59
CA GLU A 46 3.71 -17.30 -42.04
C GLU A 46 4.89 -18.29 -42.09
N ASP A 47 6.13 -17.80 -42.18
CA ASP A 47 7.33 -18.65 -42.33
C ASP A 47 7.81 -19.32 -41.03
N ILE A 48 7.11 -19.09 -39.91
CA ILE A 48 7.47 -19.59 -38.57
C ILE A 48 6.49 -20.70 -38.14
N GLU A 49 7.02 -21.82 -37.62
CA GLU A 49 6.22 -22.83 -36.95
C GLU A 49 5.82 -22.34 -35.54
N TRP A 50 4.59 -21.82 -35.42
CA TRP A 50 4.01 -21.38 -34.15
C TRP A 50 3.43 -22.54 -33.35
N ILE A 51 3.94 -22.76 -32.14
CA ILE A 51 3.40 -23.73 -31.18
C ILE A 51 2.67 -22.98 -30.07
N SER A 52 1.34 -23.03 -30.09
CA SER A 52 0.50 -22.28 -29.15
C SER A 52 0.29 -22.98 -27.82
N PHE A 53 0.00 -22.18 -26.79
CA PHE A 53 -0.52 -22.63 -25.50
C PHE A 53 -2.03 -22.37 -25.32
N ASP A 54 -2.77 -22.01 -26.37
CA ASP A 54 -4.23 -21.77 -26.29
C ASP A 54 -4.98 -22.95 -25.65
N GLU A 55 -4.60 -24.20 -25.94
CA GLU A 55 -5.22 -25.41 -25.34
C GLU A 55 -5.04 -25.49 -23.81
N VAL A 56 -3.97 -24.89 -23.27
CA VAL A 56 -3.74 -24.85 -21.81
C VAL A 56 -4.75 -23.93 -21.14
N TYR A 57 -5.15 -22.84 -21.79
CA TYR A 57 -6.20 -21.95 -21.29
C TYR A 57 -7.57 -22.65 -21.26
N GLU A 58 -7.84 -23.59 -22.16
CA GLU A 58 -9.09 -24.37 -22.16
C GLU A 58 -9.12 -25.46 -21.07
N LYS A 59 -7.95 -25.90 -20.61
CA LYS A 59 -7.80 -26.99 -19.62
C LYS A 59 -8.01 -26.53 -18.18
N HIS A 60 -7.72 -25.27 -17.87
CA HIS A 60 -7.69 -24.75 -16.50
C HIS A 60 -8.76 -23.68 -16.28
N ASN A 61 -9.30 -23.63 -15.06
CA ASN A 61 -10.27 -22.61 -14.67
C ASN A 61 -9.62 -21.37 -14.04
N GLN A 62 -8.30 -21.40 -13.79
CA GLN A 62 -7.54 -20.33 -13.15
C GLN A 62 -6.28 -20.01 -13.94
N PHE A 63 -5.99 -18.72 -14.14
CA PHE A 63 -4.80 -18.26 -14.87
C PHE A 63 -3.49 -18.67 -14.21
N SER A 64 -3.44 -18.73 -12.87
CA SER A 64 -2.26 -19.18 -12.13
C SER A 64 -1.83 -20.59 -12.52
N GLU A 65 -2.78 -21.51 -12.69
CA GLU A 65 -2.53 -22.88 -13.12
C GLU A 65 -2.08 -22.93 -14.59
N VAL A 66 -2.70 -22.13 -15.47
CA VAL A 66 -2.29 -21.97 -16.87
C VAL A 66 -0.82 -21.56 -16.95
N TYR A 67 -0.44 -20.50 -16.23
CA TYR A 67 0.92 -19.97 -16.27
C TYR A 67 1.94 -20.98 -15.72
N ALA A 68 1.59 -21.70 -14.65
CA ALA A 68 2.45 -22.74 -14.10
C ALA A 68 2.69 -23.89 -15.11
N GLU A 69 1.66 -24.32 -15.84
CA GLU A 69 1.78 -25.39 -16.85
C GLU A 69 2.58 -24.93 -18.08
N ILE A 70 2.36 -23.70 -18.57
CA ILE A 70 3.14 -23.12 -19.67
C ILE A 70 4.62 -23.08 -19.29
N VAL A 71 4.93 -22.55 -18.11
CA VAL A 71 6.31 -22.46 -17.60
C VAL A 71 6.93 -23.84 -17.51
N GLN A 72 6.25 -24.81 -16.90
CA GLN A 72 6.77 -26.18 -16.79
C GLN A 72 7.05 -26.80 -18.15
N THR A 73 6.14 -26.62 -19.12
CA THR A 73 6.31 -27.13 -20.48
C THR A 73 7.51 -26.49 -21.18
N LEU A 74 7.67 -25.18 -21.09
CA LEU A 74 8.82 -24.46 -21.66
C LEU A 74 10.15 -24.96 -21.07
N LYS A 75 10.20 -25.21 -19.76
CA LYS A 75 11.38 -25.76 -19.07
C LYS A 75 11.75 -27.14 -19.59
N GLU A 76 10.75 -28.00 -19.79
CA GLU A 76 10.95 -29.34 -20.35
C GLU A 76 11.48 -29.28 -21.78
N LYS A 77 10.90 -28.41 -22.63
CA LYS A 77 11.37 -28.23 -24.02
C LYS A 77 12.77 -27.65 -24.09
N ALA A 78 13.12 -26.75 -23.19
CA ALA A 78 14.46 -26.18 -23.09
C ALA A 78 15.52 -27.18 -22.58
N MET A 79 15.15 -28.38 -22.14
CA MET A 79 16.16 -29.39 -21.75
C MET A 79 16.92 -29.94 -22.97
N ASP A 80 16.25 -29.99 -24.12
CA ASP A 80 16.75 -30.65 -25.33
C ASP A 80 17.41 -29.68 -26.32
N ASP A 81 16.93 -28.43 -26.39
CA ASP A 81 17.43 -27.39 -27.33
C ASP A 81 17.18 -25.97 -26.79
N ASP A 82 17.82 -24.97 -27.42
CA ASP A 82 17.48 -23.57 -27.23
C ASP A 82 16.09 -23.29 -27.84
N ILE A 83 15.22 -22.59 -27.11
CA ILE A 83 13.86 -22.30 -27.57
C ILE A 83 13.54 -20.81 -27.56
N VAL A 84 12.60 -20.41 -28.40
CA VAL A 84 12.03 -19.07 -28.43
C VAL A 84 10.59 -19.13 -27.94
N TYR A 85 10.25 -18.27 -26.99
CA TYR A 85 8.91 -18.11 -26.46
C TYR A 85 8.40 -16.68 -26.70
N ALA A 86 7.32 -16.52 -27.43
CA ALA A 86 6.72 -15.25 -27.78
C ALA A 86 5.51 -14.94 -26.91
N VAL A 87 5.45 -13.70 -26.42
CA VAL A 87 4.36 -13.18 -25.60
C VAL A 87 3.82 -11.87 -26.19
N PRO A 88 2.51 -11.59 -26.09
CA PRO A 88 1.97 -10.27 -26.38
C PRO A 88 2.60 -9.19 -25.49
N GLY A 89 2.74 -7.98 -26.03
CA GLY A 89 3.28 -6.83 -25.33
C GLY A 89 4.79 -6.91 -25.11
N HIS A 90 5.24 -6.48 -23.93
CA HIS A 90 6.64 -6.53 -23.50
C HIS A 90 6.81 -7.62 -22.44
N PRO A 91 7.80 -8.55 -22.53
CA PRO A 91 7.89 -9.70 -21.62
C PRO A 91 8.14 -9.34 -20.15
N MET A 92 8.73 -8.18 -19.88
CA MET A 92 8.91 -7.65 -18.51
C MET A 92 7.73 -6.84 -17.95
N VAL A 93 6.61 -6.71 -18.67
CA VAL A 93 5.49 -5.86 -18.22
C VAL A 93 4.21 -6.68 -18.12
N ALA A 94 3.78 -6.94 -16.88
CA ALA A 94 2.54 -7.67 -16.56
C ALA A 94 2.43 -9.03 -17.29
N GLU A 95 3.55 -9.75 -17.44
CA GLU A 95 3.62 -11.07 -18.07
C GLU A 95 4.14 -12.11 -17.07
N SER A 96 3.20 -12.80 -16.43
CA SER A 96 3.46 -13.75 -15.33
C SER A 96 4.33 -14.93 -15.75
N THR A 97 4.23 -15.40 -17.00
CA THR A 97 5.05 -16.54 -17.46
C THR A 97 6.54 -16.17 -17.52
N THR A 98 6.86 -14.95 -17.95
CA THR A 98 8.25 -14.45 -17.98
C THR A 98 8.78 -14.26 -16.57
N GLU A 99 7.97 -13.72 -15.66
CA GLU A 99 8.34 -13.57 -14.25
C GLU A 99 8.69 -14.92 -13.61
N LEU A 100 7.80 -15.92 -13.75
CA LEU A 100 8.00 -17.26 -13.21
C LEU A 100 9.25 -17.96 -13.78
N LEU A 101 9.54 -17.75 -15.08
CA LEU A 101 10.78 -18.26 -15.69
C LEU A 101 12.03 -17.61 -15.06
N LEU A 102 12.03 -16.30 -14.84
CA LEU A 102 13.16 -15.56 -14.27
C LEU A 102 13.45 -15.86 -12.79
N GLN A 103 12.46 -16.38 -12.07
CA GLN A 103 12.62 -16.87 -10.70
C GLN A 103 13.49 -18.15 -10.65
N ASP A 104 13.48 -18.97 -11.70
CA ASP A 104 14.31 -20.18 -11.77
C ASP A 104 15.74 -19.87 -12.25
N LYS A 105 16.69 -19.89 -11.31
CA LYS A 105 18.12 -19.63 -11.59
C LYS A 105 18.84 -20.78 -12.31
N ALA A 106 18.19 -21.92 -12.52
CA ALA A 106 18.77 -23.04 -13.27
C ALA A 106 18.71 -22.86 -14.79
N ILE A 107 17.97 -21.84 -15.28
CA ILE A 107 17.69 -21.63 -16.70
C ILE A 107 18.37 -20.35 -17.17
N ASP A 108 18.99 -20.42 -18.34
CA ASP A 108 19.44 -19.21 -19.04
C ASP A 108 18.26 -18.57 -19.78
N ILE A 109 17.82 -17.40 -19.31
CA ILE A 109 16.71 -16.65 -19.89
C ILE A 109 17.25 -15.37 -20.51
N GLU A 110 17.02 -15.18 -21.81
CA GLU A 110 17.21 -13.89 -22.48
C GLU A 110 15.85 -13.26 -22.80
N VAL A 111 15.72 -11.97 -22.54
CA VAL A 111 14.50 -11.22 -22.83
C VAL A 111 14.76 -10.23 -23.96
N LEU A 112 13.99 -10.34 -25.03
CA LEU A 112 13.95 -9.41 -26.15
C LEU A 112 12.66 -8.60 -26.09
N GLY A 113 12.77 -7.32 -25.72
CA GLY A 113 11.64 -6.45 -25.39
C GLY A 113 10.84 -5.97 -26.60
N GLY A 114 9.51 -6.10 -26.53
CA GLY A 114 8.53 -5.51 -27.46
C GLY A 114 7.98 -4.18 -26.95
N LYS A 115 7.02 -3.56 -27.66
CA LYS A 115 6.32 -2.38 -27.13
C LYS A 115 5.33 -2.80 -26.03
N SER A 116 5.32 -2.10 -24.90
CA SER A 116 4.37 -2.30 -23.80
C SER A 116 3.07 -1.52 -24.03
N PHE A 117 1.97 -1.92 -23.38
CA PHE A 117 0.69 -1.19 -23.39
C PHE A 117 0.73 0.14 -22.62
N ILE A 118 1.76 0.36 -21.79
CA ILE A 118 1.85 1.53 -20.90
C ILE A 118 1.80 2.85 -21.69
N ASP A 119 2.55 2.95 -22.79
CA ASP A 119 2.59 4.17 -23.62
C ASP A 119 1.23 4.43 -24.29
N ASP A 120 0.59 3.35 -24.76
CA ASP A 120 -0.74 3.42 -25.38
C ASP A 120 -1.80 3.84 -24.37
N LEU A 121 -1.69 3.35 -23.13
CA LEU A 121 -2.57 3.74 -22.03
C LEU A 121 -2.43 5.23 -21.73
N PHE A 122 -1.22 5.74 -21.55
CA PHE A 122 -0.98 7.16 -21.29
C PHE A 122 -1.49 8.05 -22.42
N GLN A 123 -1.28 7.65 -23.66
CA GLN A 123 -1.83 8.34 -24.83
C GLN A 123 -3.37 8.33 -24.80
N ALA A 124 -3.98 7.19 -24.50
CA ALA A 124 -5.43 7.01 -24.50
C ALA A 124 -6.13 7.87 -23.45
N VAL A 125 -5.53 8.02 -22.25
CA VAL A 125 -6.08 8.87 -21.18
C VAL A 125 -5.51 10.30 -21.19
N SER A 126 -4.65 10.63 -22.15
CA SER A 126 -3.96 11.93 -22.25
C SER A 126 -3.23 12.33 -20.95
N PHE A 127 -2.50 11.38 -20.36
CA PHE A 127 -1.76 11.57 -19.12
C PHE A 127 -0.25 11.64 -19.36
N ASP A 128 0.43 12.61 -18.74
CA ASP A 128 1.89 12.70 -18.74
C ASP A 128 2.46 11.91 -17.54
N PRO A 129 3.21 10.81 -17.77
CA PRO A 129 3.78 10.00 -16.70
C PRO A 129 4.76 10.76 -15.80
N ASN A 130 5.31 11.89 -16.24
CA ASN A 130 6.17 12.74 -15.40
C ASN A 130 5.42 13.35 -14.21
N ASN A 131 4.09 13.35 -14.21
CA ASN A 131 3.26 13.75 -13.07
C ASN A 131 3.21 12.69 -11.95
N GLY A 132 3.82 11.52 -12.16
CA GLY A 132 3.85 10.44 -11.19
C GLY A 132 2.70 9.46 -11.35
N PHE A 133 3.04 8.17 -11.43
CA PHE A 133 2.06 7.09 -11.45
C PHE A 133 2.56 5.88 -10.65
N GLN A 134 1.64 5.02 -10.26
CA GLN A 134 1.90 3.69 -9.73
C GLN A 134 1.23 2.65 -10.62
N MET A 135 1.87 1.50 -10.78
CA MET A 135 1.29 0.35 -11.45
C MET A 135 1.11 -0.76 -10.43
N LEU A 136 -0.12 -1.28 -10.31
CA LEU A 136 -0.50 -2.31 -9.37
C LEU A 136 -1.17 -3.48 -10.09
N ASP A 137 -1.06 -4.66 -9.49
CA ASP A 137 -1.75 -5.87 -9.94
C ASP A 137 -3.12 -5.94 -9.25
N GLY A 138 -4.21 -5.96 -10.03
CA GLY A 138 -5.57 -6.04 -9.52
C GLY A 138 -5.86 -7.31 -8.70
N THR A 139 -5.06 -8.37 -8.86
CA THR A 139 -5.21 -9.62 -8.11
C THR A 139 -4.52 -9.61 -6.74
N MET A 140 -3.60 -8.67 -6.51
CA MET A 140 -2.76 -8.62 -5.31
C MET A 140 -2.78 -7.27 -4.58
N MET A 141 -3.40 -6.25 -5.17
CA MET A 141 -3.39 -4.91 -4.59
C MET A 141 -4.10 -4.87 -3.24
N THR A 142 -3.57 -4.03 -2.34
CA THR A 142 -4.19 -3.72 -1.06
C THR A 142 -4.34 -2.21 -0.91
N SER A 143 -5.26 -1.79 -0.05
CA SER A 143 -5.55 -0.39 0.24
C SER A 143 -4.32 0.38 0.77
N GLU A 144 -3.42 -0.31 1.49
CA GLU A 144 -2.19 0.27 2.04
C GLU A 144 -1.12 0.56 0.99
N ALA A 145 -1.12 -0.16 -0.13
CA ALA A 145 -0.15 0.04 -1.22
C ALA A 145 -0.50 1.26 -2.09
N ILE A 146 -1.73 1.77 -1.98
CA ILE A 146 -2.25 2.85 -2.80
C ILE A 146 -1.76 4.20 -2.30
N ASN A 147 -1.10 4.96 -3.19
CA ASN A 147 -0.82 6.37 -2.97
C ASN A 147 -1.75 7.22 -3.82
N ILE A 148 -2.76 7.81 -3.18
CA ILE A 148 -3.79 8.64 -3.80
C ILE A 148 -3.25 9.92 -4.49
N ARG A 149 -1.98 10.27 -4.27
CA ARG A 149 -1.34 11.46 -4.87
C ARG A 149 -0.79 11.18 -6.27
N ASN A 150 -0.68 9.91 -6.64
CA ASN A 150 -0.22 9.48 -7.96
C ASN A 150 -1.38 8.91 -8.76
N ALA A 151 -1.31 8.97 -10.08
CA ALA A 151 -2.23 8.20 -10.90
C ALA A 151 -1.98 6.70 -10.70
N LEU A 152 -3.02 5.87 -10.72
CA LEU A 152 -2.90 4.42 -10.65
C LEU A 152 -3.18 3.80 -12.01
N ILE A 153 -2.37 2.82 -12.38
CA ILE A 153 -2.64 1.87 -13.45
C ILE A 153 -2.82 0.51 -12.77
N ILE A 154 -4.00 -0.08 -12.89
CA ILE A 154 -4.27 -1.40 -12.34
C ILE A 154 -4.42 -2.37 -13.49
N THR A 155 -3.53 -3.36 -13.53
CA THR A 155 -3.52 -4.43 -14.54
C THR A 155 -4.23 -5.68 -14.05
N GLN A 156 -4.40 -6.67 -14.93
CA GLN A 156 -5.00 -7.97 -14.61
C GLN A 156 -6.44 -7.88 -14.08
N VAL A 157 -7.19 -6.86 -14.51
CA VAL A 157 -8.63 -6.76 -14.24
C VAL A 157 -9.36 -7.51 -15.35
N TYR A 158 -9.28 -8.84 -15.35
CA TYR A 158 -9.77 -9.66 -16.48
C TYR A 158 -11.19 -10.21 -16.27
N ASP A 159 -11.70 -10.20 -15.04
CA ASP A 159 -13.06 -10.68 -14.73
C ASP A 159 -13.82 -9.76 -13.77
N GLN A 160 -15.12 -10.03 -13.66
CA GLN A 160 -16.03 -9.25 -12.83
C GLN A 160 -15.74 -9.36 -11.33
N MET A 161 -15.19 -10.49 -10.87
CA MET A 161 -14.85 -10.68 -9.45
C MET A 161 -13.68 -9.76 -9.07
N ILE A 162 -12.60 -9.79 -9.87
CA ILE A 162 -11.45 -8.90 -9.66
C ILE A 162 -11.85 -7.44 -9.83
N ALA A 163 -12.68 -7.10 -10.82
CA ALA A 163 -13.19 -5.73 -10.96
C ALA A 163 -13.95 -5.27 -9.71
N GLY A 164 -14.73 -6.17 -9.10
CA GLY A 164 -15.42 -5.92 -7.83
C GLY A 164 -14.47 -5.73 -6.66
N ASP A 165 -13.46 -6.60 -6.52
CA ASP A 165 -12.46 -6.52 -5.45
C ASP A 165 -11.60 -5.23 -5.56
N VAL A 166 -11.16 -4.90 -6.78
CA VAL A 166 -10.46 -3.65 -7.09
C VAL A 166 -11.33 -2.44 -6.73
N LYS A 167 -12.62 -2.46 -7.11
CA LYS A 167 -13.57 -1.38 -6.78
C LYS A 167 -13.66 -1.17 -5.27
N VAL A 168 -13.93 -2.23 -4.50
CA VAL A 168 -14.07 -2.13 -3.04
C VAL A 168 -12.78 -1.62 -2.41
N THR A 169 -11.63 -2.12 -2.86
CA THR A 169 -10.30 -1.68 -2.37
C THR A 169 -10.05 -0.20 -2.65
N LEU A 170 -10.43 0.30 -3.83
CA LEU A 170 -10.30 1.72 -4.18
C LEU A 170 -11.26 2.59 -3.34
N MET A 171 -12.49 2.14 -3.09
CA MET A 171 -13.50 2.89 -2.32
C MET A 171 -13.09 3.13 -0.85
N GLU A 172 -12.11 2.39 -0.32
CA GLU A 172 -11.54 2.70 1.00
C GLU A 172 -10.72 4.01 1.03
N LYS A 173 -10.27 4.49 -0.13
CA LYS A 173 -9.37 5.65 -0.27
C LYS A 173 -9.91 6.75 -1.19
N TYR A 174 -10.75 6.38 -2.16
CA TYR A 174 -11.29 7.27 -3.17
C TYR A 174 -12.78 7.52 -2.94
N PRO A 175 -13.29 8.72 -3.25
CA PRO A 175 -14.73 8.97 -3.31
C PRO A 175 -15.42 8.02 -4.28
N ASP A 176 -16.62 7.57 -3.93
CA ASP A 176 -17.42 6.64 -4.74
C ASP A 176 -17.67 7.15 -6.16
N ASP A 177 -17.84 8.46 -6.33
CA ASP A 177 -18.11 9.13 -7.60
C ASP A 177 -16.85 9.53 -8.38
N HIS A 178 -15.66 9.23 -7.86
CA HIS A 178 -14.39 9.52 -8.53
C HIS A 178 -14.35 8.85 -9.90
N LYS A 179 -13.92 9.59 -10.92
CA LYS A 179 -13.93 9.07 -12.29
C LYS A 179 -12.73 8.19 -12.54
N VAL A 180 -12.99 6.97 -13.00
CA VAL A 180 -11.99 5.99 -13.43
C VAL A 180 -12.16 5.69 -14.92
N ALA A 181 -11.05 5.35 -15.57
CA ALA A 181 -11.02 4.98 -16.98
C ALA A 181 -10.74 3.49 -17.13
N ILE A 182 -11.69 2.77 -17.72
CA ILE A 182 -11.47 1.41 -18.20
C ILE A 182 -10.84 1.51 -19.59
N VAL A 183 -9.61 1.06 -19.71
CA VAL A 183 -8.82 1.08 -20.95
C VAL A 183 -8.71 -0.34 -21.47
N THR A 184 -9.24 -0.58 -22.66
CA THR A 184 -9.18 -1.88 -23.34
C THR A 184 -8.37 -1.74 -24.61
N GLY A 185 -7.38 -2.61 -24.82
CA GLY A 185 -6.64 -2.66 -26.09
C GLY A 185 -7.51 -3.29 -27.18
N ALA A 186 -7.84 -2.55 -28.25
CA ALA A 186 -8.48 -3.15 -29.42
C ALA A 186 -7.43 -3.80 -30.33
N ARG A 187 -7.70 -5.04 -30.77
CA ARG A 187 -6.92 -5.70 -31.82
C ARG A 187 -7.03 -4.89 -33.12
N GLY A 188 -6.01 -4.09 -33.42
CA GLY A 188 -5.80 -3.44 -34.72
C GLY A 188 -6.29 -2.00 -34.91
N GLN A 189 -7.02 -1.38 -33.97
CA GLN A 189 -7.50 0.02 -34.11
C GLN A 189 -7.12 0.96 -32.94
N GLY A 190 -6.27 0.51 -32.01
CA GLY A 190 -5.83 1.30 -30.84
C GLY A 190 -6.62 1.02 -29.56
N SER A 191 -6.40 1.79 -28.51
CA SER A 191 -7.08 1.60 -27.21
C SER A 191 -8.47 2.25 -27.20
N ALA A 192 -9.47 1.55 -26.64
CA ALA A 192 -10.77 2.13 -26.29
C ALA A 192 -10.78 2.54 -24.82
N VAL A 193 -11.35 3.72 -24.53
CA VAL A 193 -11.42 4.27 -23.17
C VAL A 193 -12.87 4.54 -22.79
N LYS A 194 -13.32 3.96 -21.68
CA LYS A 194 -14.62 4.24 -21.07
C LYS A 194 -14.39 4.88 -19.69
N TRP A 195 -14.81 6.13 -19.54
CA TRP A 195 -14.83 6.81 -18.25
C TRP A 195 -16.14 6.55 -17.53
N CYS A 196 -16.08 6.18 -16.25
CA CYS A 196 -17.24 5.97 -15.39
C CYS A 196 -16.93 6.34 -13.93
N PRO A 197 -17.95 6.59 -13.09
CA PRO A 197 -17.76 6.67 -11.65
C PRO A 197 -17.21 5.36 -11.08
N LEU A 198 -16.39 5.44 -10.04
CA LEU A 198 -15.78 4.28 -9.39
C LEU A 198 -16.84 3.26 -8.95
N TYR A 199 -17.97 3.70 -8.39
CA TYR A 199 -19.03 2.77 -7.97
C TYR A 199 -19.67 1.96 -9.12
N GLU A 200 -19.51 2.38 -10.39
CA GLU A 200 -20.08 1.71 -11.58
C GLU A 200 -19.06 0.88 -12.38
N MET A 201 -17.78 0.87 -11.98
CA MET A 201 -16.71 0.34 -12.83
C MET A 201 -16.83 -1.16 -13.17
N ASP A 202 -17.59 -1.93 -12.39
CA ASP A 202 -17.81 -3.37 -12.52
C ASP A 202 -19.19 -3.75 -13.11
N HIS A 203 -20.04 -2.77 -13.46
CA HIS A 203 -21.42 -3.04 -13.90
C HIS A 203 -21.55 -3.52 -15.36
N ASP A 204 -20.71 -3.00 -16.27
CA ASP A 204 -20.73 -3.30 -17.71
C ASP A 204 -19.30 -3.62 -18.19
N PHE A 205 -18.69 -4.62 -17.55
CA PHE A 205 -17.29 -4.98 -17.79
C PHE A 205 -17.19 -6.03 -18.90
N GLU A 206 -16.55 -5.68 -20.02
CA GLU A 206 -16.22 -6.65 -21.07
C GLU A 206 -14.99 -7.46 -20.64
N LEU A 207 -15.13 -8.79 -20.62
CA LEU A 207 -14.06 -9.72 -20.24
C LEU A 207 -12.92 -9.65 -21.26
N SER A 208 -11.75 -9.16 -20.84
CA SER A 208 -10.55 -9.15 -21.66
C SER A 208 -9.29 -9.15 -20.79
N ASN A 209 -8.33 -9.99 -21.15
CA ASN A 209 -7.00 -10.01 -20.53
C ASN A 209 -6.15 -8.77 -20.88
N LEU A 210 -6.69 -7.86 -21.71
CA LEU A 210 -6.09 -6.60 -22.11
C LEU A 210 -6.75 -5.39 -21.44
N THR A 211 -7.65 -5.61 -20.47
CA THR A 211 -8.28 -4.52 -19.74
C THR A 211 -7.37 -4.02 -18.62
N SER A 212 -7.14 -2.71 -18.60
CA SER A 212 -6.45 -1.99 -17.52
C SER A 212 -7.37 -0.89 -16.99
N LEU A 213 -7.27 -0.60 -15.70
CA LEU A 213 -7.93 0.54 -15.09
C LEU A 213 -6.93 1.67 -14.90
N PHE A 214 -7.31 2.88 -15.28
CA PHE A 214 -6.60 4.10 -14.94
C PHE A 214 -7.41 4.91 -13.93
N VAL A 215 -6.80 5.23 -12.79
CA VAL A 215 -7.41 6.05 -11.72
C VAL A 215 -6.60 7.33 -11.59
N PRO A 216 -7.18 8.51 -11.90
CA PRO A 216 -6.50 9.79 -11.69
C PRO A 216 -6.17 10.00 -10.21
N ALA A 217 -5.05 10.69 -9.95
CA ALA A 217 -4.70 11.15 -8.61
C ALA A 217 -5.80 12.06 -8.03
N LEU A 218 -5.93 12.04 -6.71
CA LEU A 218 -6.82 12.95 -6.00
C LEU A 218 -6.21 14.34 -5.86
N SER A 219 -7.07 15.36 -5.83
CA SER A 219 -6.73 16.72 -5.45
C SER A 219 -6.50 16.83 -3.94
N GLN A 220 -5.83 17.91 -3.53
CA GLN A 220 -5.42 18.14 -2.14
C GLN A 220 -6.58 18.15 -1.13
N GLU A 221 -7.80 18.48 -1.58
CA GLU A 221 -9.00 18.47 -0.75
C GLU A 221 -9.38 17.08 -0.22
N HIS A 222 -8.89 16.01 -0.85
CA HIS A 222 -9.12 14.63 -0.42
C HIS A 222 -7.97 14.04 0.41
N TYR A 223 -6.92 14.81 0.70
CA TYR A 223 -5.80 14.34 1.52
C TYR A 223 -6.11 14.31 3.02
N ALA A 224 -7.34 14.65 3.43
CA ALA A 224 -7.76 14.84 4.82
C ALA A 224 -7.72 13.57 5.72
N GLY A 225 -7.32 12.40 5.20
CA GLY A 225 -7.03 11.20 5.99
C GLY A 225 -5.56 10.77 5.95
N ASP A 226 -4.68 11.55 5.33
CA ASP A 226 -3.27 11.21 5.13
C ASP A 226 -2.39 11.83 6.23
N PHE A 227 -1.61 10.98 6.92
CA PHE A 227 -0.79 11.42 8.03
C PHE A 227 0.31 12.41 7.59
N GLU A 228 0.92 12.19 6.43
CA GLU A 228 1.91 13.13 5.87
C GLU A 228 1.29 14.46 5.44
N TYR A 229 0.00 14.47 5.09
CA TYR A 229 -0.70 15.72 4.88
C TYR A 229 -0.87 16.50 6.18
N LEU A 230 -1.26 15.83 7.27
CA LEU A 230 -1.37 16.45 8.60
C LEU A 230 -0.02 17.04 9.06
N THR A 231 1.09 16.33 8.88
CA THR A 231 2.43 16.86 9.21
C THR A 231 2.76 18.09 8.37
N SER A 232 2.43 18.09 7.07
CA SER A 232 2.66 19.24 6.19
C SER A 232 1.83 20.48 6.56
N ILE A 233 0.59 20.28 7.03
CA ILE A 233 -0.26 21.36 7.56
C ILE A 233 0.42 21.98 8.77
N MET A 234 0.86 21.16 9.72
CA MET A 234 1.50 21.66 10.93
C MET A 234 2.81 22.39 10.63
N ASP A 235 3.65 21.85 9.73
CA ASP A 235 4.86 22.52 9.26
C ASP A 235 4.56 23.93 8.69
N ARG A 236 3.47 24.06 7.92
CA ARG A 236 3.03 25.36 7.39
C ARG A 236 2.57 26.31 8.50
N LEU A 237 1.87 25.80 9.52
CA LEU A 237 1.36 26.59 10.64
C LEU A 237 2.50 27.13 11.52
N VAL A 238 3.54 26.33 11.79
CA VAL A 238 4.67 26.73 12.65
C VAL A 238 5.76 27.53 11.93
N ALA A 239 5.67 27.66 10.61
CA ALA A 239 6.58 28.47 9.80
C ALA A 239 6.64 29.93 10.29
N ASP A 240 7.72 30.66 9.96
CA ASP A 240 7.93 32.02 10.47
C ASP A 240 6.86 33.01 10.01
N ASP A 241 6.31 32.79 8.80
CA ASP A 241 5.17 33.50 8.23
C ASP A 241 3.82 32.77 8.47
N GLY A 242 3.82 31.72 9.28
CA GLY A 242 2.66 30.90 9.61
C GLY A 242 1.74 31.54 10.65
N CYS A 243 0.92 30.70 11.28
CA CYS A 243 -0.09 31.13 12.25
C CYS A 243 0.57 31.83 13.45
N PRO A 244 0.07 33.00 13.88
CA PRO A 244 0.65 33.74 15.01
C PRO A 244 0.69 32.97 16.32
N PHE A 245 -0.30 32.10 16.57
CA PHE A 245 -0.34 31.27 17.77
C PHE A 245 0.64 30.09 17.64
N ASP A 246 0.65 29.42 16.49
CA ASP A 246 1.38 28.15 16.37
C ASP A 246 2.90 28.35 16.32
N LYS A 247 3.35 29.35 15.58
CA LYS A 247 4.78 29.61 15.36
C LYS A 247 5.58 30.02 16.60
N VAL A 248 4.89 30.43 17.68
CA VAL A 248 5.51 30.84 18.95
C VAL A 248 5.50 29.72 20.00
N GLN A 249 4.86 28.58 19.71
CA GLN A 249 4.80 27.47 20.66
C GLN A 249 6.17 26.82 20.86
N THR A 250 6.33 26.22 22.03
CA THR A 250 7.52 25.46 22.43
C THR A 250 7.08 24.14 23.04
N HIS A 251 7.99 23.15 23.13
CA HIS A 251 7.69 21.90 23.83
C HIS A 251 7.22 22.12 25.28
N SER A 252 7.60 23.22 25.92
CA SER A 252 7.19 23.54 27.29
C SER A 252 5.79 24.15 27.35
N SER A 253 5.42 25.02 26.40
CA SER A 253 4.09 25.64 26.38
C SER A 253 2.99 24.63 26.04
N LEU A 254 3.31 23.61 25.24
CA LEU A 254 2.33 22.60 24.81
C LEU A 254 1.98 21.55 25.87
N LYS A 255 2.78 21.39 26.94
CA LYS A 255 2.55 20.35 27.97
C LYS A 255 1.19 20.41 28.63
N ARG A 256 0.64 21.63 28.77
CA ARG A 256 -0.67 21.83 29.39
C ARG A 256 -1.78 21.28 28.51
N TYR A 257 -1.78 21.61 27.22
CA TYR A 257 -2.81 21.17 26.29
C TYR A 257 -2.88 19.64 26.21
N LEU A 258 -1.73 18.96 26.15
CA LEU A 258 -1.71 17.48 26.19
C LEU A 258 -2.38 16.88 27.44
N LEU A 259 -2.35 17.55 28.59
CA LEU A 259 -3.06 17.10 29.78
C LEU A 259 -4.56 17.42 29.73
N GLU A 260 -4.94 18.51 29.07
CA GLU A 260 -6.33 18.90 28.84
C GLU A 260 -6.99 17.88 27.89
N GLU A 261 -6.39 17.58 26.73
CA GLU A 261 -6.97 16.61 25.77
C GLU A 261 -7.03 15.19 26.36
N ALA A 262 -6.05 14.82 27.20
CA ALA A 262 -6.09 13.54 27.90
C ALA A 262 -7.23 13.48 28.93
N TYR A 263 -7.57 14.61 29.55
CA TYR A 263 -8.71 14.71 30.46
C TYR A 263 -10.03 14.59 29.68
N GLU A 264 -10.17 15.34 28.59
CA GLU A 264 -11.36 15.33 27.73
C GLU A 264 -11.59 13.95 27.10
N LEU A 265 -10.52 13.25 26.69
CA LEU A 265 -10.61 11.86 26.24
C LEU A 265 -11.17 10.92 27.32
N PHE A 266 -10.79 11.09 28.59
CA PHE A 266 -11.37 10.27 29.66
C PHE A 266 -12.86 10.54 29.84
N GLU A 267 -13.28 11.82 29.75
CA GLU A 267 -14.70 12.17 29.80
C GLU A 267 -15.48 11.56 28.63
N ALA A 268 -14.91 11.58 27.42
CA ALA A 268 -15.52 10.97 26.25
C ALA A 268 -15.69 9.45 26.40
N ILE A 269 -14.66 8.77 26.94
CA ILE A 269 -14.69 7.32 27.22
C ILE A 269 -15.77 6.98 28.26
N ASP A 270 -15.83 7.70 29.38
CA ASP A 270 -16.80 7.40 30.44
C ASP A 270 -18.26 7.61 30.01
N ASN A 271 -18.48 8.48 29.02
CA ASN A 271 -19.79 8.76 28.46
C ASN A 271 -20.14 7.88 27.25
N ASP A 272 -19.28 6.93 26.85
CA ASP A 272 -19.41 6.13 25.63
C ASP A 272 -19.64 7.01 24.36
N ASP A 273 -19.07 8.22 24.34
CA ASP A 273 -19.25 9.20 23.25
C ASP A 273 -18.20 9.01 22.16
N ILE A 274 -18.54 8.20 21.16
CA ILE A 274 -17.61 7.82 20.08
C ILE A 274 -17.13 9.03 19.27
N ASP A 275 -18.00 10.02 19.03
CA ASP A 275 -17.64 11.19 18.22
C ASP A 275 -16.61 12.04 18.96
N HIS A 276 -16.80 12.28 20.27
CA HIS A 276 -15.80 12.96 21.09
C HIS A 276 -14.53 12.12 21.26
N ILE A 277 -14.61 10.80 21.41
CA ILE A 277 -13.41 9.95 21.46
C ILE A 277 -12.55 10.15 20.20
N LEU A 278 -13.17 10.25 19.02
CA LEU A 278 -12.45 10.51 17.77
C LEU A 278 -11.81 11.91 17.76
N GLU A 279 -12.52 12.93 18.22
CA GLU A 279 -12.05 14.31 18.34
C GLU A 279 -10.82 14.39 19.27
N GLU A 280 -10.93 13.88 20.49
CA GLU A 280 -9.87 13.97 21.50
C GLU A 280 -8.63 13.13 21.17
N LEU A 281 -8.82 11.96 20.54
CA LEU A 281 -7.69 11.19 19.99
C LEU A 281 -6.99 11.96 18.86
N GLY A 282 -7.77 12.71 18.07
CA GLY A 282 -7.27 13.64 17.07
C GLY A 282 -6.44 14.77 17.68
N ASP A 283 -6.89 15.36 18.78
CA ASP A 283 -6.17 16.43 19.46
C ASP A 283 -4.91 15.94 20.18
N ILE A 284 -4.92 14.73 20.76
CA ILE A 284 -3.70 14.09 21.24
C ILE A 284 -2.71 13.86 20.08
N LEU A 285 -3.20 13.39 18.91
CA LEU A 285 -2.35 13.22 17.72
C LEU A 285 -1.80 14.56 17.23
N LEU A 286 -2.62 15.62 17.27
CA LEU A 286 -2.22 16.99 16.96
C LEU A 286 -1.03 17.41 17.84
N GLN A 287 -1.08 17.16 19.15
CA GLN A 287 0.05 17.46 20.04
C GLN A 287 1.32 16.73 19.60
N VAL A 288 1.25 15.45 19.24
CA VAL A 288 2.40 14.68 18.75
C VAL A 288 3.00 15.31 17.49
N VAL A 289 2.17 15.65 16.51
CA VAL A 289 2.60 16.28 15.25
C VAL A 289 3.17 17.69 15.50
N PHE A 290 2.58 18.45 16.41
CA PHE A 290 3.05 19.79 16.79
C PHE A 290 4.44 19.74 17.43
N HIS A 291 4.66 18.81 18.36
CA HIS A 291 6.00 18.55 18.91
C HIS A 291 6.98 18.14 17.81
N GLY A 292 6.59 17.30 16.85
CA GLY A 292 7.40 16.93 15.69
C GLY A 292 7.82 18.15 14.85
N ALA A 293 6.88 19.04 14.53
CA ALA A 293 7.13 20.24 13.74
C ALA A 293 8.04 21.26 14.46
N ILE A 294 7.85 21.45 15.77
CA ILE A 294 8.76 22.29 16.59
C ILE A 294 10.17 21.69 16.65
N GLY A 295 10.27 20.37 16.81
CA GLY A 295 11.53 19.63 16.79
C GLY A 295 12.26 19.85 15.47
N LYS A 296 11.52 19.74 14.35
CA LYS A 296 12.04 19.89 12.98
C LYS A 296 12.55 21.31 12.74
N LYS A 297 11.74 22.31 13.12
CA LYS A 297 12.13 23.74 13.07
C LYS A 297 13.41 24.01 13.87
N SER A 298 13.60 23.30 14.98
CA SER A 298 14.76 23.43 15.86
C SER A 298 15.93 22.50 15.48
N MET A 299 15.82 21.75 14.38
CA MET A 299 16.79 20.73 13.93
C MET A 299 17.13 19.69 15.02
N MET A 300 16.17 19.34 15.87
CA MET A 300 16.35 18.39 16.99
C MET A 300 15.89 16.98 16.64
N PHE A 301 14.68 16.85 16.10
CA PHE A 301 14.06 15.62 15.62
C PHE A 301 12.83 15.98 14.77
N ASP A 302 12.21 15.03 14.07
CA ASP A 302 10.91 15.25 13.40
C ASP A 302 9.86 14.16 13.70
N THR A 303 8.67 14.30 13.11
CA THR A 303 7.58 13.33 13.27
C THR A 303 7.96 11.93 12.78
N ARG A 304 8.78 11.82 11.73
CA ARG A 304 9.24 10.52 11.22
C ARG A 304 10.11 9.82 12.25
N GLU A 305 11.00 10.53 12.93
CA GLU A 305 11.82 9.98 14.01
C GLU A 305 10.96 9.55 15.23
N ILE A 306 9.89 10.27 15.55
CA ILE A 306 8.92 9.85 16.58
C ILE A 306 8.26 8.51 16.20
N VAL A 307 7.74 8.41 14.97
CA VAL A 307 7.08 7.20 14.45
C VAL A 307 8.07 6.03 14.39
N GLN A 308 9.30 6.27 13.92
CA GLN A 308 10.34 5.26 13.90
C GLN A 308 10.66 4.74 15.31
N ALA A 309 10.84 5.64 16.28
CA ALA A 309 11.17 5.26 17.65
C ALA A 309 10.07 4.41 18.31
N ILE A 310 8.79 4.71 18.08
CA ILE A 310 7.69 3.89 18.60
C ILE A 310 7.57 2.57 17.84
N SER A 311 7.68 2.56 16.51
CA SER A 311 7.58 1.35 15.68
C SER A 311 8.68 0.34 16.02
N GLU A 312 9.93 0.77 16.09
CA GLU A 312 11.06 -0.09 16.48
C GLU A 312 10.87 -0.66 17.89
N LYS A 313 10.40 0.17 18.83
CA LYS A 313 10.08 -0.26 20.20
C LYS A 313 8.96 -1.29 20.22
N MET A 314 7.91 -1.11 19.42
CA MET A 314 6.80 -2.05 19.35
C MET A 314 7.26 -3.38 18.74
N ILE A 315 8.00 -3.37 17.63
CA ILE A 315 8.55 -4.59 17.01
C ILE A 315 9.46 -5.34 18.00
N ARG A 316 10.45 -4.66 18.61
CA ARG A 316 11.38 -5.29 19.56
C ARG A 316 10.71 -5.89 20.79
N ARG A 317 9.58 -5.31 21.25
CA ARG A 317 8.86 -5.78 22.44
C ARG A 317 7.82 -6.85 22.14
N HIS A 318 7.56 -7.15 20.87
CA HIS A 318 6.63 -8.19 20.44
C HIS A 318 7.30 -9.21 19.52
N PRO A 319 8.39 -9.86 19.96
CA PRO A 319 9.07 -10.89 19.16
C PRO A 319 8.20 -12.13 18.91
N HIS A 320 7.12 -12.30 19.67
CA HIS A 320 6.13 -13.36 19.46
C HIS A 320 5.14 -13.08 18.32
N ILE A 321 5.07 -11.82 17.86
CA ILE A 321 4.27 -11.42 16.69
C ILE A 321 5.18 -11.20 15.48
N PHE A 322 6.32 -10.53 15.67
CA PHE A 322 7.19 -10.07 14.58
C PHE A 322 8.50 -10.85 14.43
N GLY A 323 8.77 -11.82 15.30
CA GLY A 323 9.96 -12.66 15.26
C GLY A 323 9.62 -14.13 15.06
N GLU A 324 10.64 -14.94 14.83
CA GLU A 324 10.50 -16.39 14.72
C GLU A 324 10.82 -17.09 16.05
N GLY A 325 10.06 -18.13 16.39
CA GLY A 325 10.39 -19.06 17.47
C GLY A 325 10.12 -18.58 18.90
N VAL A 326 9.34 -17.51 19.09
CA VAL A 326 8.86 -17.08 20.41
C VAL A 326 7.34 -17.25 20.46
N GLU A 327 6.86 -18.26 21.18
CA GLU A 327 5.44 -18.38 21.49
C GLU A 327 5.15 -17.82 22.89
N VAL A 328 4.03 -17.12 23.02
CA VAL A 328 3.55 -16.55 24.29
C VAL A 328 2.10 -16.96 24.46
N ASN A 329 1.83 -17.75 25.49
CA ASN A 329 0.51 -18.35 25.75
C ASN A 329 -0.16 -17.81 27.02
N SER A 330 0.51 -16.91 27.75
CA SER A 330 -0.01 -16.30 28.98
C SER A 330 0.47 -14.86 29.18
N ILE A 331 -0.25 -14.13 30.04
CA ILE A 331 0.11 -12.77 30.45
C ILE A 331 1.43 -12.77 31.23
N GLU A 332 1.69 -13.82 32.03
CA GLU A 332 2.94 -13.99 32.77
C GLU A 332 4.14 -14.11 31.82
N GLU A 333 4.03 -14.95 30.79
CA GLU A 333 5.06 -15.09 29.76
C GLU A 333 5.27 -13.78 28.99
N LEU A 334 4.19 -13.09 28.64
CA LEU A 334 4.25 -11.79 27.96
C LEU A 334 5.00 -10.75 28.80
N ASN A 335 4.70 -10.69 30.10
CA ASN A 335 5.38 -9.81 31.04
C ASN A 335 6.88 -10.11 31.13
N GLN A 336 7.27 -11.38 31.09
CA GLN A 336 8.67 -11.78 31.09
C GLN A 336 9.38 -11.35 29.79
N VAL A 337 8.73 -11.52 28.63
CA VAL A 337 9.24 -11.04 27.34
C VAL A 337 9.47 -9.54 27.37
N TRP A 338 8.51 -8.75 27.85
CA TRP A 338 8.67 -7.30 27.99
C TRP A 338 9.74 -6.89 28.99
N LYS A 339 9.92 -7.65 30.07
CA LYS A 339 10.99 -7.40 31.05
C LYS A 339 12.36 -7.59 30.41
N ASN A 340 12.56 -8.69 29.69
CA ASN A 340 13.80 -9.00 28.99
C ASN A 340 14.10 -7.94 27.92
N ALA A 341 13.09 -7.55 27.12
CA ALA A 341 13.23 -6.51 26.10
C ALA A 341 13.58 -5.13 26.69
N LYS A 342 13.02 -4.76 27.85
CA LYS A 342 13.39 -3.52 28.54
C LYS A 342 14.84 -3.54 29.04
N GLN A 343 15.30 -4.68 29.55
CA GLN A 343 16.66 -4.85 30.02
C GLN A 343 17.69 -4.76 28.87
N SER A 344 17.40 -5.36 27.72
CA SER A 344 18.27 -5.26 26.53
C SER A 344 18.32 -3.86 25.93
N GLU A 345 17.26 -3.06 26.10
CA GLU A 345 17.24 -1.61 25.78
C GLU A 345 18.09 -0.74 26.74
N GLY A 346 18.76 -1.33 27.73
CA GLY A 346 19.52 -0.61 28.75
C GLY A 346 18.64 0.16 29.75
N LYS A 347 17.34 -0.16 29.83
CA LYS A 347 16.45 0.47 30.80
C LYS A 347 16.61 -0.21 32.15
N GLU A 348 17.14 0.54 33.11
CA GLU A 348 17.16 0.10 34.50
C GLU A 348 15.74 0.00 35.06
N GLU A 349 15.52 -1.03 35.88
CA GLU A 349 14.28 -1.19 36.60
C GLU A 349 14.21 -0.12 37.71
N LYS A 350 13.55 1.00 37.40
CA LYS A 350 13.29 2.05 38.39
C LYS A 350 12.54 1.44 39.58
N GLN A 351 13.10 1.60 40.78
CA GLN A 351 12.44 1.18 42.03
C GLN A 351 11.10 1.89 42.25
N ILE A 352 10.99 3.15 41.82
CA ILE A 352 9.77 3.95 41.89
C ILE A 352 9.46 4.50 40.49
N LYS A 353 8.25 4.21 40.01
CA LYS A 353 7.71 4.72 38.74
C LYS A 353 6.77 5.88 39.05
N GLN A 354 7.34 7.08 39.15
CA GLN A 354 6.57 8.29 39.49
C GLN A 354 5.39 8.48 38.53
N GLU A 355 5.58 8.20 37.24
CA GLU A 355 4.52 8.28 36.23
C GLU A 355 3.29 7.43 36.57
N LYS A 356 3.48 6.25 37.19
CA LYS A 356 2.37 5.40 37.62
C LYS A 356 1.65 5.98 38.83
N ILE A 357 2.41 6.52 39.79
CA ILE A 357 1.83 7.14 41.00
C ILE A 357 1.00 8.37 40.61
N PHE A 358 1.51 9.20 39.69
CA PHE A 358 0.77 10.36 39.19
C PHE A 358 -0.48 9.94 38.42
N ALA A 359 -0.40 8.89 37.60
CA ALA A 359 -1.58 8.34 36.92
C ALA A 359 -2.63 7.83 37.93
N ASP A 360 -2.23 7.06 38.94
CA ASP A 360 -3.14 6.56 39.98
C ASP A 360 -3.79 7.70 40.78
N LEU A 361 -3.02 8.73 41.13
CA LEU A 361 -3.52 9.91 41.84
C LEU A 361 -4.51 10.69 40.98
N TYR A 362 -4.17 10.90 39.72
CA TYR A 362 -5.00 11.59 38.76
C TYR A 362 -6.31 10.84 38.54
N LEU A 363 -6.27 9.53 38.28
CA LEU A 363 -7.48 8.73 38.05
C LEU A 363 -8.40 8.74 39.27
N LYS A 364 -7.85 8.72 40.49
CA LYS A 364 -8.67 8.87 41.71
C LYS A 364 -9.27 10.26 41.81
N LEU A 365 -8.50 11.32 41.54
CA LEU A 365 -9.00 12.68 41.55
C LEU A 365 -10.12 12.86 40.54
N TYR A 366 -9.90 12.35 39.33
CA TYR A 366 -10.84 12.34 38.23
C TYR A 366 -12.13 11.60 38.62
N ASP A 367 -12.06 10.38 39.17
CA ASP A 367 -13.25 9.61 39.62
C ASP A 367 -14.06 10.37 40.69
N LEU A 368 -13.37 10.96 41.68
CA LEU A 368 -14.03 11.74 42.72
C LEU A 368 -14.76 12.97 42.13
N VAL A 369 -14.16 13.64 41.16
CA VAL A 369 -14.73 14.85 40.55
C VAL A 369 -15.85 14.48 39.56
N ASN A 370 -15.59 13.58 38.62
CA ASN A 370 -16.46 13.33 37.48
C ASN A 370 -17.51 12.26 37.75
N ASN A 371 -17.16 11.18 38.45
CA ASN A 371 -18.11 10.08 38.73
C ASN A 371 -18.86 10.32 40.04
N GLN A 372 -18.17 10.84 41.06
CA GLN A 372 -18.78 11.12 42.38
C GLN A 372 -19.27 12.57 42.54
N LYS A 373 -19.12 13.40 41.48
CA LYS A 373 -19.62 14.79 41.41
C LYS A 373 -19.12 15.69 42.55
N MET A 374 -17.91 15.45 43.05
CA MET A 374 -17.27 16.30 44.04
C MET A 374 -16.64 17.52 43.37
N THR A 375 -16.54 18.64 44.10
CA THR A 375 -15.65 19.72 43.66
C THR A 375 -14.19 19.28 43.79
N VAL A 376 -13.30 19.83 42.95
CA VAL A 376 -11.85 19.57 43.02
C VAL A 376 -11.30 19.78 44.43
N GLN A 377 -11.76 20.82 45.14
CA GLN A 377 -11.35 21.10 46.52
C GLN A 377 -11.76 20.00 47.50
N GLN A 378 -12.96 19.44 47.37
CA GLN A 378 -13.42 18.33 48.20
C GLN A 378 -12.65 17.05 47.89
N ALA A 379 -12.44 16.75 46.61
CA ALA A 379 -11.70 15.56 46.18
C ALA A 379 -10.24 15.60 46.67
N LEU A 380 -9.59 16.76 46.64
CA LEU A 380 -8.25 16.95 47.18
C LEU A 380 -8.18 16.69 48.69
N LYS A 381 -9.17 17.12 49.47
CA LYS A 381 -9.23 16.81 50.92
C LYS A 381 -9.29 15.31 51.19
N VAL A 382 -10.09 14.60 50.41
CA VAL A 382 -10.19 13.12 50.49
C VAL A 382 -8.84 12.47 50.16
N LEU A 383 -8.16 12.93 49.10
CA LEU A 383 -6.89 12.36 48.67
C LEU A 383 -5.73 12.64 49.64
N VAL A 384 -5.73 13.79 50.30
CA VAL A 384 -4.69 14.19 51.27
C VAL A 384 -4.96 13.60 52.67
N GLY A 385 -6.14 13.00 52.90
CA GLY A 385 -6.51 12.41 54.18
C GLY A 385 -6.91 13.44 55.24
N GLU A 386 -7.31 14.65 54.82
CA GLU A 386 -7.95 15.62 55.71
C GLU A 386 -9.41 15.19 55.94
N GLU A 387 -9.62 14.19 56.77
CA GLU A 387 -10.91 14.04 57.45
C GLU A 387 -11.19 15.30 58.26
N ASN A 388 -12.41 15.81 58.14
CA ASN A 388 -12.89 16.95 58.91
C ASN A 388 -12.64 16.72 60.42
N GLU A 389 -11.58 17.31 60.98
CA GLU A 389 -11.55 17.66 62.39
C GLU A 389 -12.63 18.73 62.63
N THR A 390 -13.85 18.28 62.85
CA THR A 390 -14.93 19.10 63.40
C THR A 390 -15.86 18.24 64.25
N ARG A 391 -15.47 18.04 65.51
CA ARG A 391 -16.22 18.60 66.65
C ARG A 391 -15.51 18.38 67.99
#